data_AF-A0A959FWQ1-F1
#
_entry.id   AF-A0A959FWQ1-F1
#
_cell.length_a   1.000
_cell.length_b   1.000
_cell.length_c   1.000
_cell.angle_alpha   90.00
_cell.angle_beta   90.00
_cell.angle_gamma   90.00
#
_symmetry.space_group_name_H-M   'P 1'
#
loop_
_entity.id
_entity.type
_entity.pdbx_description
1 polymer ?
#
loop_
_entity_poly.entity_id
_entity_poly.type
_entity_poly.pdbx_seq_one_letter_code
_entity_poly.pdbx_strand_id
1 'polypeptide(L)'
;MKKRLLLALLALVSVQFSYAQFTVLFVDDDGLGYNNAETFAASLEALAVDFTYFDAVTNGYGPTAGEMAMYDLVIWHTASDADGMYFWNAVDADNPEIAAYLDGGGDLWVVGTDILYDRYGEAPVSFVEGDFVYDYLGLESYDFQTYSDDGLIGLAAALPDMDQPIADLPSLTWYFSTLWFVDGVTPKEGVEPIYRMGYEDYEFADSICGVWYDSGNFRVLSFFFDLSLAVDQNLITSTTEAVLAFFQEPSSIANLPIQGEFRVFPNPSKGDVVAQFELEQTVQCTATVLDAQGRQIATLCTDQTLPAGEQQLEWQADASVANGLYWLKIELDGAVRTERITLLR
;
A
#
# COMPACT_ATOMS: atom_id res chain seq x y z
N MET A 1 15.04 60.36 8.89
CA MET A 1 15.25 58.89 9.09
C MET A 1 13.90 58.21 9.26
N LYS A 2 13.38 57.56 8.23
CA LYS A 2 12.29 56.57 8.35
C LYS A 2 12.64 55.40 7.43
N LYS A 3 13.22 54.34 8.00
CA LYS A 3 13.43 53.07 7.32
C LYS A 3 12.06 52.41 7.15
N ARG A 4 11.65 52.15 5.90
CA ARG A 4 10.53 51.26 5.61
C ARG A 4 11.07 49.84 5.57
N LEU A 5 10.62 49.02 6.51
CA LEU A 5 10.86 47.58 6.54
C LEU A 5 9.92 46.95 5.52
N LEU A 6 10.45 46.33 4.46
CA LEU A 6 9.68 45.47 3.58
C LEU A 6 9.57 44.11 4.29
N LEU A 7 8.35 43.71 4.67
CA LEU A 7 8.07 42.33 5.08
C LEU A 7 8.01 41.50 3.79
N ALA A 8 8.96 40.59 3.60
CA ALA A 8 8.86 39.55 2.60
C ALA A 8 7.97 38.44 3.17
N LEU A 9 6.78 38.27 2.61
CA LEU A 9 5.89 37.15 2.90
C LEU A 9 6.44 35.93 2.15
N LEU A 10 7.14 35.02 2.83
CA LEU A 10 7.42 33.69 2.30
C LEU A 10 6.09 32.92 2.34
N ALA A 11 5.46 32.74 1.18
CA ALA A 11 4.41 31.75 1.04
C ALA A 11 5.09 30.37 0.96
N LEU A 12 5.01 29.59 2.03
CA LEU A 12 5.20 28.14 1.92
C LEU A 12 4.04 27.64 1.06
N VAL A 13 4.35 27.22 -0.17
CA VAL A 13 3.43 26.42 -0.98
C VAL A 13 3.54 25.01 -0.41
N SER A 14 2.61 24.62 0.46
CA SER A 14 2.36 23.20 0.73
C SER A 14 1.81 22.60 -0.57
N VAL A 15 2.47 21.58 -1.08
CA VAL A 15 1.90 20.75 -2.14
C VAL A 15 0.74 20.00 -1.49
N GLN A 16 -0.48 20.46 -1.74
CA GLN A 16 -1.67 19.70 -1.37
C GLN A 16 -1.86 18.64 -2.45
N PHE A 17 -1.66 17.38 -2.11
CA PHE A 17 -2.12 16.29 -2.95
C PHE A 17 -3.65 16.37 -3.03
N SER A 18 -4.19 16.32 -4.25
CA SER A 18 -5.63 16.32 -4.50
C SER A 18 -6.10 14.87 -4.51
N TYR A 19 -6.59 14.37 -3.37
CA TYR A 19 -7.12 13.01 -3.16
C TYR A 19 -8.39 12.64 -3.95
N ALA A 20 -8.75 13.38 -4.99
CA ALA A 20 -10.11 13.41 -5.54
C ALA A 20 -10.56 12.16 -6.36
N GLN A 21 -9.88 11.03 -6.23
CA GLN A 21 -10.28 9.77 -6.89
C GLN A 21 -9.93 8.49 -6.12
N PHE A 22 -9.08 8.54 -5.09
CA PHE A 22 -8.72 7.35 -4.30
C PHE A 22 -9.70 7.18 -3.14
N THR A 23 -10.44 6.06 -3.16
CA THR A 23 -11.51 5.75 -2.24
C THR A 23 -11.14 4.59 -1.33
N VAL A 24 -11.46 4.73 -0.04
CA VAL A 24 -11.11 3.74 0.98
C VAL A 24 -12.35 3.14 1.61
N LEU A 25 -12.38 1.82 1.79
CA LEU A 25 -13.25 1.18 2.78
C LEU A 25 -12.46 1.01 4.07
N PHE A 26 -12.85 1.73 5.13
CA PHE A 26 -12.28 1.54 6.46
C PHE A 26 -13.20 0.60 7.24
N VAL A 27 -12.73 -0.62 7.48
CA VAL A 27 -13.43 -1.64 8.25
C VAL A 27 -12.97 -1.54 9.70
N ASP A 28 -13.90 -1.19 10.57
CA ASP A 28 -13.78 -1.24 12.00
C ASP A 28 -14.23 -2.63 12.48
N ASP A 29 -13.25 -3.41 12.92
CA ASP A 29 -13.39 -4.76 13.48
C ASP A 29 -12.91 -4.77 14.94
N ASP A 30 -13.06 -3.65 15.67
CA ASP A 30 -12.73 -3.50 17.09
C ASP A 30 -13.92 -3.86 17.99
N GLY A 31 -13.91 -5.06 18.59
CA GLY A 31 -14.93 -5.50 19.54
C GLY A 31 -14.80 -4.93 20.96
N LEU A 32 -13.72 -4.21 21.28
CA LEU A 32 -13.39 -3.81 22.65
C LEU A 32 -13.94 -2.43 23.04
N GLY A 33 -14.26 -1.57 22.06
CA GLY A 33 -14.92 -0.29 22.29
C GLY A 33 -14.06 0.76 23.00
N TYR A 34 -12.75 0.78 22.72
CA TYR A 34 -11.80 1.77 23.26
C TYR A 34 -11.60 3.00 22.35
N ASN A 35 -12.40 3.10 21.30
CA ASN A 35 -12.33 4.12 20.25
C ASN A 35 -11.03 4.09 19.42
N ASN A 36 -10.40 2.91 19.32
CA ASN A 36 -9.17 2.75 18.55
C ASN A 36 -9.45 2.99 17.06
N ALA A 37 -10.55 2.43 16.56
CA ALA A 37 -11.01 2.62 15.19
C ALA A 37 -11.32 4.11 14.87
N GLU A 38 -12.02 4.83 15.75
CA GLU A 38 -12.26 6.27 15.56
C GLU A 38 -10.97 7.09 15.61
N THR A 39 -10.01 6.70 16.45
CA THR A 39 -8.69 7.36 16.53
C THR A 39 -7.93 7.22 15.21
N PHE A 40 -7.98 6.04 14.60
CA PHE A 40 -7.38 5.82 13.30
C PHE A 40 -8.17 6.52 12.19
N ALA A 41 -9.49 6.39 12.15
CA ALA A 41 -10.34 7.06 11.17
C ALA A 41 -10.17 8.59 11.19
N ALA A 42 -9.93 9.20 12.36
CA ALA A 42 -9.61 10.63 12.47
C ALA A 42 -8.35 11.04 11.68
N SER A 43 -7.42 10.12 11.42
CA SER A 43 -6.27 10.38 10.52
C SER A 43 -6.68 10.45 9.05
N LEU A 44 -7.59 9.58 8.61
CA LEU A 44 -8.16 9.61 7.26
C LEU A 44 -8.95 10.91 7.04
N GLU A 45 -9.73 11.33 8.04
CA GLU A 45 -10.42 12.62 8.03
C GLU A 45 -9.45 13.80 7.97
N ALA A 46 -8.37 13.78 8.77
CA ALA A 46 -7.35 14.83 8.77
C ALA A 46 -6.63 14.95 7.43
N LEU A 47 -6.44 13.83 6.73
CA LEU A 47 -5.89 13.77 5.38
C LEU A 47 -6.91 14.08 4.28
N ALA A 48 -8.19 14.27 4.63
CA ALA A 48 -9.30 14.48 3.70
C ALA A 48 -9.43 13.35 2.65
N VAL A 49 -9.20 12.11 3.08
CA VAL A 49 -9.43 10.90 2.29
C VAL A 49 -10.93 10.71 2.10
N ASP A 50 -11.36 10.30 0.91
CA ASP A 50 -12.74 9.87 0.67
C ASP A 50 -12.88 8.41 1.12
N PHE A 51 -13.50 8.18 2.28
CA PHE A 51 -13.64 6.85 2.84
C PHE A 51 -15.06 6.55 3.32
N THR A 52 -15.42 5.28 3.25
CA THR A 52 -16.62 4.73 3.91
C THR A 52 -16.20 4.01 5.18
N TYR A 53 -16.81 4.39 6.30
CA TYR A 53 -16.66 3.70 7.59
C TYR A 53 -17.64 2.52 7.64
N PHE A 54 -17.12 1.31 7.81
CA PHE A 54 -17.89 0.08 7.94
C PHE A 54 -17.60 -0.55 9.30
N ASP A 55 -18.59 -0.52 10.20
CA ASP A 55 -18.48 -1.09 11.55
C ASP A 55 -18.96 -2.55 11.52
N ALA A 56 -18.03 -3.50 11.42
CA ALA A 56 -18.32 -4.92 11.29
C ALA A 56 -18.98 -5.48 12.56
N VAL A 57 -18.52 -5.02 13.73
CA VAL A 57 -19.02 -5.43 15.05
C VAL A 57 -20.48 -5.03 15.24
N THR A 58 -20.81 -3.76 15.00
CA THR A 58 -22.19 -3.25 15.10
C THR A 58 -23.09 -3.85 14.04
N ASN A 59 -22.58 -4.07 12.82
CA ASN A 59 -23.34 -4.70 11.74
C ASN A 59 -23.60 -6.19 12.00
N GLY A 60 -22.71 -6.85 12.74
CA GLY A 60 -22.76 -8.29 12.97
C GLY A 60 -22.28 -9.12 11.77
N TYR A 61 -21.54 -8.51 10.85
CA TYR A 61 -20.94 -9.15 9.67
C TYR A 61 -19.82 -8.27 9.10
N GLY A 62 -18.78 -8.89 8.54
CA GLY A 62 -17.76 -8.20 7.73
C GLY A 62 -18.25 -7.93 6.29
N PRO A 63 -17.66 -6.96 5.58
CA PRO A 63 -18.06 -6.62 4.21
C PRO A 63 -17.88 -7.79 3.25
N THR A 64 -18.75 -7.89 2.25
CA THR A 64 -18.62 -8.87 1.16
C THR A 64 -17.50 -8.47 0.19
N ALA A 65 -16.98 -9.43 -0.59
CA ALA A 65 -15.99 -9.18 -1.64
C ALA A 65 -16.47 -8.14 -2.66
N GLY A 66 -17.77 -8.17 -2.99
CA GLY A 66 -18.39 -7.21 -3.90
C GLY A 66 -18.47 -5.79 -3.32
N GLU A 67 -18.63 -5.64 -2.00
CA GLU A 67 -18.57 -4.34 -1.33
C GLU A 67 -17.13 -3.83 -1.26
N MET A 68 -16.17 -4.69 -0.90
CA MET A 68 -14.75 -4.36 -0.87
C MET A 68 -14.23 -3.91 -2.25
N ALA A 69 -14.64 -4.59 -3.33
CA ALA A 69 -14.24 -4.27 -4.70
C ALA A 69 -14.76 -2.94 -5.25
N MET A 70 -15.61 -2.21 -4.51
CA MET A 70 -16.04 -0.86 -4.91
C MET A 70 -15.02 0.24 -4.56
N TYR A 71 -13.97 -0.10 -3.81
CA TYR A 71 -12.99 0.83 -3.27
C TYR A 71 -11.59 0.50 -3.79
N ASP A 72 -10.74 1.52 -3.86
CA ASP A 72 -9.35 1.37 -4.31
C ASP A 72 -8.47 0.70 -3.25
N LEU A 73 -8.83 0.82 -1.96
CA LEU A 73 -8.14 0.18 -0.85
C LEU A 73 -9.14 -0.19 0.25
N VAL A 74 -9.00 -1.40 0.78
CA VAL A 74 -9.62 -1.79 2.05
C VAL A 74 -8.60 -1.65 3.16
N ILE A 75 -8.88 -0.82 4.16
CA ILE A 75 -8.15 -0.80 5.43
C ILE A 75 -8.98 -1.61 6.42
N TRP A 76 -8.46 -2.75 6.85
CA TRP A 76 -9.10 -3.61 7.84
C TRP A 76 -8.42 -3.44 9.20
N HIS A 77 -9.06 -2.67 10.08
CA HIS A 77 -8.53 -2.36 11.40
C HIS A 77 -9.18 -3.27 12.45
N THR A 78 -8.36 -4.07 13.12
CA THR A 78 -8.76 -5.02 14.18
C THR A 78 -8.43 -4.50 15.58
N ALA A 79 -7.87 -3.29 15.66
CA ALA A 79 -7.44 -2.65 16.91
C ALA A 79 -6.58 -3.57 17.78
N SER A 80 -6.98 -3.73 19.05
CA SER A 80 -6.34 -4.63 20.02
C SER A 80 -7.20 -5.84 20.36
N ASP A 81 -8.15 -6.19 19.48
CA ASP A 81 -9.01 -7.35 19.67
C ASP A 81 -8.24 -8.65 19.42
N ALA A 82 -8.72 -9.73 20.02
CA ALA A 82 -8.08 -11.05 20.00
C ALA A 82 -9.10 -12.21 20.02
N ASP A 83 -10.40 -11.92 19.89
CA ASP A 83 -11.46 -12.94 19.90
C ASP A 83 -12.62 -12.56 18.97
N GLY A 84 -12.92 -13.42 18.01
CA GLY A 84 -14.14 -13.33 17.21
C GLY A 84 -14.12 -12.23 16.14
N MET A 85 -12.94 -11.90 15.61
CA MET A 85 -12.79 -10.87 14.59
C MET A 85 -13.44 -11.30 13.27
N TYR A 86 -14.10 -10.37 12.57
CA TYR A 86 -14.66 -10.66 11.24
C TYR A 86 -13.57 -10.86 10.19
N PHE A 87 -12.33 -10.41 10.43
CA PHE A 87 -11.17 -10.80 9.63
C PHE A 87 -11.03 -12.33 9.54
N TRP A 88 -11.37 -13.05 10.63
CA TRP A 88 -11.45 -14.51 10.69
C TRP A 88 -12.88 -15.04 10.72
N ASN A 89 -13.77 -14.34 10.00
CA ASN A 89 -15.16 -14.74 9.80
C ASN A 89 -15.96 -14.91 11.11
N ALA A 90 -15.50 -14.28 12.21
CA ALA A 90 -16.04 -14.33 13.57
C ALA A 90 -16.16 -15.75 14.17
N VAL A 91 -15.49 -16.74 13.58
CA VAL A 91 -15.53 -18.16 14.00
C VAL A 91 -14.16 -18.82 13.90
N ASP A 92 -13.11 -18.01 13.93
CA ASP A 92 -11.71 -18.40 13.83
C ASP A 92 -11.48 -19.28 12.59
N ALA A 93 -11.97 -18.81 11.44
CA ALA A 93 -11.85 -19.49 10.16
C ALA A 93 -11.46 -18.52 9.05
N ASP A 94 -10.85 -19.05 8.00
CA ASP A 94 -10.44 -18.27 6.85
C ASP A 94 -11.66 -17.54 6.26
N ASN A 95 -11.53 -16.24 6.03
CA ASN A 95 -12.63 -15.43 5.54
C ASN A 95 -12.74 -15.54 4.01
N PRO A 96 -13.81 -16.17 3.48
CA PRO A 96 -13.95 -16.38 2.05
C PRO A 96 -14.19 -15.09 1.26
N GLU A 97 -14.73 -14.04 1.89
CA GLU A 97 -14.96 -12.76 1.24
C GLU A 97 -13.65 -11.99 1.04
N ILE A 98 -12.73 -12.04 2.01
CA ILE A 98 -11.39 -11.45 1.86
C ILE A 98 -10.60 -12.23 0.80
N ALA A 99 -10.63 -13.56 0.84
CA ALA A 99 -9.99 -14.40 -0.18
C ALA A 99 -10.52 -14.07 -1.59
N ALA A 100 -11.84 -14.00 -1.76
CA ALA A 100 -12.45 -13.67 -3.05
C ALA A 100 -12.14 -12.23 -3.53
N TYR A 101 -12.00 -11.27 -2.61
CA TYR A 101 -11.58 -9.90 -2.93
C TYR A 101 -10.14 -9.85 -3.43
N LEU A 102 -9.22 -10.52 -2.74
CA LEU A 102 -7.81 -10.59 -3.14
C LEU A 102 -7.61 -11.41 -4.42
N ASP A 103 -8.33 -12.52 -4.59
CA ASP A 103 -8.35 -13.25 -5.87
C ASP A 103 -8.81 -12.36 -7.03
N GLY A 104 -9.70 -11.40 -6.75
CA GLY A 104 -10.15 -10.36 -7.68
C GLY A 104 -9.16 -9.22 -7.94
N GLY A 105 -7.99 -9.24 -7.32
CA GLY A 105 -6.93 -8.24 -7.48
C GLY A 105 -7.04 -7.04 -6.54
N GLY A 106 -7.69 -7.22 -5.38
CA GLY A 106 -7.87 -6.17 -4.38
C GLY A 106 -6.58 -5.70 -3.70
N ASP A 107 -6.67 -4.52 -3.07
CA ASP A 107 -5.63 -3.97 -2.22
C ASP A 107 -6.11 -3.93 -0.77
N LEU A 108 -5.35 -4.54 0.12
CA LEU A 108 -5.69 -4.67 1.53
C LEU A 108 -4.58 -4.11 2.41
N TRP A 109 -4.95 -3.31 3.39
CA TRP A 109 -4.12 -3.00 4.54
C TRP A 109 -4.78 -3.54 5.80
N VAL A 110 -4.26 -4.64 6.34
CA VAL A 110 -4.70 -5.19 7.63
C VAL A 110 -3.80 -4.70 8.76
N VAL A 111 -4.40 -4.32 9.89
CA VAL A 111 -3.70 -3.60 10.96
C VAL A 111 -4.34 -3.82 12.33
N GLY A 112 -3.55 -4.24 13.30
CA GLY A 112 -3.94 -4.52 14.68
C GLY A 112 -3.00 -5.51 15.38
N THR A 113 -3.14 -5.67 16.68
CA THR A 113 -2.44 -6.72 17.46
C THR A 113 -3.25 -8.01 17.44
N ASP A 114 -2.64 -9.15 17.82
CA ASP A 114 -3.33 -10.44 17.97
C ASP A 114 -4.11 -10.93 16.73
N ILE A 115 -3.78 -10.40 15.54
CA ILE A 115 -4.41 -10.83 14.29
C ILE A 115 -4.20 -12.34 14.11
N LEU A 116 -3.00 -12.85 14.36
CA LEU A 116 -2.73 -14.29 14.19
C LEU A 116 -3.19 -15.09 15.41
N TYR A 117 -3.17 -14.50 16.60
CA TYR A 117 -3.65 -15.14 17.82
C TYR A 117 -5.13 -15.52 17.75
N ASP A 118 -6.02 -14.64 17.29
CA ASP A 118 -7.46 -14.94 17.20
C ASP A 118 -7.72 -16.23 16.39
N ARG A 119 -7.00 -16.40 15.28
CA ARG A 119 -7.18 -17.56 14.39
C ARG A 119 -6.51 -18.83 14.87
N TYR A 120 -5.33 -18.72 15.48
CA TYR A 120 -4.43 -19.86 15.71
C TYR A 120 -4.16 -20.15 17.19
N GLY A 121 -4.58 -19.26 18.09
CA GLY A 121 -4.24 -19.31 19.50
C GLY A 121 -2.75 -19.04 19.69
N GLU A 122 -1.98 -20.04 20.12
CA GLU A 122 -0.59 -19.83 20.53
C GLU A 122 0.42 -19.99 19.37
N ALA A 123 1.46 -19.16 19.39
CA ALA A 123 2.66 -19.30 18.58
C ALA A 123 3.62 -20.38 19.17
N PRO A 124 4.53 -20.97 18.37
CA PRO A 124 4.73 -20.76 16.95
C PRO A 124 3.81 -21.61 16.07
N VAL A 125 3.46 -21.09 14.90
CA VAL A 125 2.71 -21.80 13.84
C VAL A 125 3.42 -21.60 12.52
N SER A 126 3.65 -22.69 11.78
CA SER A 126 4.21 -22.64 10.42
C SER A 126 3.12 -22.81 9.39
N PHE A 127 3.24 -22.09 8.28
CA PHE A 127 2.27 -22.08 7.19
C PHE A 127 2.89 -22.57 5.90
N VAL A 128 2.07 -23.15 5.03
CA VAL A 128 2.44 -23.69 3.73
C VAL A 128 1.44 -23.25 2.66
N GLU A 129 1.78 -23.46 1.39
CA GLU A 129 0.87 -23.23 0.26
C GLU A 129 -0.49 -23.90 0.50
N GLY A 130 -1.57 -23.12 0.33
CA GLY A 130 -2.94 -23.51 0.65
C GLY A 130 -3.45 -23.00 2.01
N ASP A 131 -2.56 -22.53 2.90
CA ASP A 131 -2.97 -21.82 4.11
C ASP A 131 -3.24 -20.34 3.78
N PHE A 132 -4.35 -19.79 4.27
CA PHE A 132 -4.76 -18.40 3.98
C PHE A 132 -3.64 -17.37 4.23
N VAL A 133 -2.96 -17.46 5.36
CA VAL A 133 -1.87 -16.53 5.73
C VAL A 133 -0.63 -16.68 4.86
N TYR A 134 -0.33 -17.88 4.35
CA TYR A 134 0.76 -18.09 3.41
C TYR A 134 0.40 -17.53 2.03
N ASP A 135 -0.83 -17.81 1.58
CA ASP A 135 -1.31 -17.49 0.24
C ASP A 135 -1.61 -16.00 0.09
N TYR A 136 -2.20 -15.36 1.10
CA TYR A 136 -2.68 -13.96 1.02
C TYR A 136 -1.88 -12.96 1.86
N LEU A 137 -1.36 -13.34 3.03
CA LEU A 137 -0.54 -12.42 3.86
C LEU A 137 0.95 -12.58 3.61
N GLY A 138 1.37 -13.63 2.91
CA GLY A 138 2.77 -13.85 2.54
C GLY A 138 3.67 -14.30 3.70
N LEU A 139 3.13 -15.08 4.64
CA LEU A 139 3.87 -15.51 5.83
C LEU A 139 4.29 -16.99 5.77
N GLU A 140 5.50 -17.30 6.21
CA GLU A 140 5.96 -18.67 6.50
C GLU A 140 5.65 -19.09 7.95
N SER A 141 5.61 -18.15 8.89
CA SER A 141 5.25 -18.45 10.28
C SER A 141 4.75 -17.27 11.08
N TYR A 142 3.94 -17.61 12.08
CA TYR A 142 3.68 -16.84 13.29
C TYR A 142 4.65 -17.34 14.36
N ASP A 143 5.58 -16.50 14.80
CA ASP A 143 6.74 -16.94 15.59
C ASP A 143 6.52 -16.81 17.10
N PHE A 144 5.92 -15.69 17.53
CA PHE A 144 5.68 -15.33 18.92
C PHE A 144 4.76 -14.10 18.99
N GLN A 145 4.31 -13.76 20.19
CA GLN A 145 3.64 -12.50 20.50
C GLN A 145 4.33 -11.77 21.66
N THR A 146 4.48 -10.46 21.54
CA THR A 146 5.10 -9.66 22.60
C THR A 146 4.26 -9.66 23.87
N TYR A 147 4.88 -9.31 25.01
CA TYR A 147 4.31 -9.44 26.36
C TYR A 147 4.14 -10.89 26.84
N SER A 148 3.43 -11.74 26.12
CA SER A 148 3.24 -13.15 26.50
C SER A 148 4.54 -13.96 26.41
N ASP A 149 5.29 -13.78 25.31
CA ASP A 149 6.48 -14.61 25.03
C ASP A 149 7.81 -13.93 25.35
N ASP A 150 7.81 -12.65 25.74
CA ASP A 150 9.01 -11.87 26.09
C ASP A 150 9.20 -11.62 27.59
N GLY A 151 8.46 -12.35 28.44
CA GLY A 151 8.55 -12.20 29.90
C GLY A 151 7.84 -10.95 30.45
N LEU A 152 6.71 -10.57 29.86
CA LEU A 152 5.85 -9.45 30.26
C LEU A 152 6.48 -8.08 30.01
N ILE A 153 7.25 -7.94 28.94
CA ILE A 153 7.94 -6.71 28.57
C ILE A 153 7.09 -5.92 27.56
N GLY A 154 6.72 -6.53 26.44
CA GLY A 154 6.08 -5.86 25.31
C GLY A 154 7.06 -5.07 24.44
N LEU A 155 6.57 -4.58 23.29
CA LEU A 155 7.36 -3.85 22.31
C LEU A 155 7.47 -2.36 22.64
N ALA A 156 8.66 -1.79 22.77
CA ALA A 156 8.82 -0.35 23.04
C ALA A 156 8.71 0.53 21.79
N ALA A 157 9.12 0.03 20.62
CA ALA A 157 9.05 0.75 19.35
C ALA A 157 8.97 -0.21 18.16
N ALA A 158 8.28 0.17 17.09
CA ALA A 158 8.40 -0.46 15.78
C ALA A 158 9.19 0.46 14.85
N LEU A 159 10.20 -0.07 14.18
CA LEU A 159 11.09 0.70 13.30
C LEU A 159 10.87 0.25 11.85
N PRO A 160 10.85 1.16 10.87
CA PRO A 160 10.90 0.76 9.47
C PRO A 160 12.08 -0.19 9.25
N ASP A 161 11.85 -1.26 8.50
CA ASP A 161 12.92 -2.17 8.15
C ASP A 161 13.89 -1.55 7.14
N MET A 162 15.09 -2.12 7.02
CA MET A 162 16.08 -1.66 6.06
C MET A 162 15.56 -1.84 4.62
N ASP A 163 15.72 -0.81 3.80
CA ASP A 163 15.37 -0.82 2.37
C ASP A 163 13.88 -1.09 2.05
N GLN A 164 12.98 -1.01 3.04
CA GLN A 164 11.53 -1.12 2.83
C GLN A 164 11.02 -0.04 1.84
N PRO A 165 9.99 -0.33 1.02
CA PRO A 165 9.62 0.46 -0.15
C PRO A 165 8.76 1.72 0.11
N ILE A 166 8.18 1.87 1.31
CA ILE A 166 7.27 2.97 1.64
C ILE A 166 8.06 4.21 2.03
N ALA A 167 8.02 5.23 1.17
CA ALA A 167 8.72 6.49 1.42
C ALA A 167 8.20 7.18 2.69
N ASP A 168 9.12 7.81 3.43
CA ASP A 168 8.83 8.64 4.61
C ASP A 168 8.09 7.93 5.76
N LEU A 169 8.11 6.59 5.78
CA LEU A 169 7.55 5.80 6.86
C LEU A 169 8.29 6.07 8.20
N PRO A 170 7.59 6.47 9.28
CA PRO A 170 8.25 6.89 10.51
C PRO A 170 8.57 5.72 11.45
N SER A 171 9.48 5.93 12.40
CA SER A 171 9.57 5.05 13.57
C SER A 171 8.40 5.29 14.52
N LEU A 172 7.81 4.20 15.00
CA LEU A 172 6.64 4.20 15.86
C LEU A 172 7.03 3.95 17.32
N THR A 173 6.47 4.77 18.20
CA THR A 173 6.43 4.54 19.65
C THR A 173 4.98 4.71 20.10
N TRP A 174 4.67 4.25 21.31
CA TRP A 174 3.29 4.04 21.72
C TRP A 174 2.81 5.06 22.76
N TYR A 175 1.49 5.16 22.90
CA TYR A 175 0.86 5.89 24.01
C TYR A 175 1.24 5.27 25.37
N PHE A 176 1.42 3.95 25.40
CA PHE A 176 1.96 3.20 26.53
C PHE A 176 3.48 3.06 26.46
N SER A 177 4.11 2.60 27.55
CA SER A 177 5.56 2.35 27.55
C SER A 177 5.97 1.25 26.58
N THR A 178 5.11 0.25 26.44
CA THR A 178 5.27 -0.88 25.51
C THR A 178 3.90 -1.28 24.98
N LEU A 179 3.87 -1.78 23.76
CA LEU A 179 2.70 -2.39 23.14
C LEU A 179 2.73 -3.90 23.39
N TRP A 180 1.60 -4.46 23.76
CA TRP A 180 1.48 -5.89 24.05
C TRP A 180 0.92 -6.61 22.83
N PHE A 181 1.19 -7.91 22.74
CA PHE A 181 0.54 -8.80 21.78
C PHE A 181 0.78 -8.43 20.30
N VAL A 182 1.92 -7.81 20.03
CA VAL A 182 2.39 -7.62 18.66
C VAL A 182 2.84 -8.97 18.12
N ASP A 183 2.30 -9.40 16.98
CA ASP A 183 2.72 -10.67 16.38
C ASP A 183 4.08 -10.51 15.70
N GLY A 184 5.04 -11.36 16.11
CA GLY A 184 6.29 -11.57 15.41
C GLY A 184 6.10 -12.63 14.33
N VAL A 185 6.56 -12.33 13.11
CA VAL A 185 6.34 -13.19 11.95
C VAL A 185 7.61 -13.40 11.13
N THR A 186 7.63 -14.48 10.36
CA THR A 186 8.60 -14.70 9.29
C THR A 186 7.90 -14.57 7.93
N PRO A 187 8.24 -13.55 7.12
CA PRO A 187 7.72 -13.44 5.75
C PRO A 187 8.30 -14.53 4.85
N LYS A 188 7.52 -14.99 3.87
CA LYS A 188 8.01 -15.92 2.84
C LYS A 188 8.95 -15.22 1.85
N GLU A 189 9.72 -16.00 1.09
CA GLU A 189 10.59 -15.44 0.05
C GLU A 189 9.81 -14.55 -0.93
N GLY A 190 10.35 -13.34 -1.19
CA GLY A 190 9.73 -12.35 -2.08
C GLY A 190 8.70 -11.42 -1.40
N VAL A 191 8.47 -11.57 -0.10
CA VAL A 191 7.67 -10.64 0.71
C VAL A 191 8.61 -9.67 1.42
N GLU A 192 8.32 -8.38 1.32
CA GLU A 192 9.17 -7.32 1.84
C GLU A 192 8.82 -7.05 3.31
N PRO A 193 9.77 -7.12 4.25
CA PRO A 193 9.53 -6.62 5.59
C PRO A 193 9.37 -5.11 5.58
N ILE A 194 8.42 -4.60 6.35
CA ILE A 194 8.09 -3.16 6.44
C ILE A 194 8.45 -2.60 7.80
N TYR A 195 8.09 -3.30 8.87
CA TYR A 195 8.41 -2.92 10.23
C TYR A 195 9.10 -4.07 10.95
N ARG A 196 10.08 -3.71 11.78
CA ARG A 196 10.74 -4.60 12.72
C ARG A 196 10.64 -4.07 14.14
N MET A 197 10.72 -4.98 15.10
CA MET A 197 10.72 -4.68 16.52
C MET A 197 12.00 -3.96 16.91
N GLY A 198 11.87 -2.76 17.47
CA GLY A 198 12.99 -1.91 17.85
C GLY A 198 13.09 -1.71 19.35
N TYR A 199 14.25 -2.08 19.91
CA TYR A 199 14.78 -1.63 21.21
C TYR A 199 16.15 -2.30 21.42
N GLU A 200 17.18 -1.56 21.82
CA GLU A 200 18.49 -2.15 22.14
C GLU A 200 18.34 -3.18 23.27
N ASP A 201 19.00 -4.33 23.14
CA ASP A 201 18.98 -5.45 24.10
C ASP A 201 17.59 -6.09 24.34
N TYR A 202 16.60 -5.86 23.46
CA TYR A 202 15.33 -6.59 23.48
C TYR A 202 15.48 -8.00 22.90
N GLU A 203 14.83 -8.99 23.52
CA GLU A 203 14.92 -10.39 23.09
C GLU A 203 14.43 -10.59 21.66
N PHE A 204 13.37 -9.87 21.25
CA PHE A 204 12.81 -9.92 19.90
C PHE A 204 13.28 -8.78 19.01
N ALA A 205 14.36 -8.07 19.35
CA ALA A 205 14.93 -7.03 18.50
C ALA A 205 15.16 -7.56 17.07
N ASP A 206 14.88 -6.70 16.08
CA ASP A 206 14.98 -6.96 14.64
C ASP A 206 13.99 -8.00 14.07
N SER A 207 13.14 -8.61 14.90
CA SER A 207 12.07 -9.48 14.41
C SER A 207 11.01 -8.68 13.65
N ILE A 208 10.37 -9.29 12.65
CA ILE A 208 9.44 -8.59 11.76
C ILE A 208 8.05 -8.52 12.40
N CYS A 209 7.43 -7.34 12.34
CA CYS A 209 6.07 -7.07 12.81
C CYS A 209 5.23 -6.27 11.80
N GLY A 210 5.72 -6.10 10.58
CA GLY A 210 4.91 -5.65 9.45
C GLY A 210 5.53 -6.08 8.13
N VAL A 211 4.69 -6.42 7.15
CA VAL A 211 5.12 -6.98 5.86
C VAL A 211 4.31 -6.40 4.71
N TRP A 212 4.90 -6.39 3.52
CA TRP A 212 4.28 -6.03 2.26
C TRP A 212 4.40 -7.19 1.28
N TYR A 213 3.26 -7.65 0.81
CA TYR A 213 3.17 -8.69 -0.19
C TYR A 213 2.47 -8.18 -1.43
N ASP A 214 3.24 -8.01 -2.50
CA ASP A 214 2.74 -7.83 -3.85
C ASP A 214 2.81 -9.18 -4.57
N SER A 215 1.64 -9.80 -4.79
CA SER A 215 1.55 -11.09 -5.49
C SER A 215 1.65 -10.95 -7.02
N GLY A 216 1.63 -9.71 -7.53
CA GLY A 216 1.40 -9.39 -8.95
C GLY A 216 -0.07 -9.43 -9.39
N ASN A 217 -0.98 -9.96 -8.56
CA ASN A 217 -2.44 -9.91 -8.78
C ASN A 217 -3.13 -8.97 -7.79
N PHE A 218 -2.85 -9.15 -6.50
CA PHE A 218 -3.32 -8.35 -5.38
C PHE A 218 -2.15 -7.87 -4.53
N ARG A 219 -2.41 -6.87 -3.67
CA ARG A 219 -1.41 -6.34 -2.75
C ARG A 219 -1.93 -6.33 -1.31
N VAL A 220 -1.10 -6.77 -0.37
CA VAL A 220 -1.42 -6.76 1.06
C VAL A 220 -0.30 -6.11 1.86
N LEU A 221 -0.65 -5.08 2.63
CA LEU A 221 0.15 -4.55 3.71
C LEU A 221 -0.40 -5.08 5.04
N SER A 222 0.45 -5.67 5.87
CA SER A 222 0.05 -6.16 7.19
C SER A 222 0.88 -5.47 8.25
N PHE A 223 0.24 -4.77 9.18
CA PHE A 223 0.86 -4.32 10.43
C PHE A 223 0.31 -5.17 11.56
N PHE A 224 1.17 -6.00 12.17
CA PHE A 224 0.79 -6.88 13.28
C PHE A 224 0.85 -6.17 14.64
N PHE A 225 0.54 -4.87 14.61
CA PHE A 225 0.40 -4.00 15.76
C PHE A 225 -0.71 -2.99 15.50
N ASP A 226 -1.30 -2.48 16.57
CA ASP A 226 -2.34 -1.46 16.50
C ASP A 226 -1.73 -0.06 16.31
N LEU A 227 -1.79 0.45 15.08
CA LEU A 227 -1.33 1.80 14.75
C LEU A 227 -2.06 2.89 15.56
N SER A 228 -3.32 2.67 15.95
CA SER A 228 -4.09 3.65 16.73
C SER A 228 -3.51 3.91 18.13
N LEU A 229 -2.64 3.01 18.61
CA LEU A 229 -1.94 3.14 19.89
C LEU A 229 -0.59 3.84 19.77
N ALA A 230 -0.24 4.39 18.61
CA ALA A 230 0.93 5.26 18.47
C ALA A 230 0.84 6.48 19.42
N VAL A 231 1.99 7.02 19.81
CA VAL A 231 2.12 7.99 20.91
C VAL A 231 1.27 9.25 20.75
N ASP A 232 1.03 9.67 19.52
CA ASP A 232 0.16 10.79 19.20
C ASP A 232 -0.47 10.70 17.80
N GLN A 233 -1.50 11.52 17.58
CA GLN A 233 -2.24 11.56 16.33
C GLN A 233 -1.40 11.95 15.12
N ASN A 234 -0.33 12.75 15.30
CA ASN A 234 0.50 13.13 14.15
C ASN A 234 1.25 11.92 13.62
N LEU A 235 1.73 11.04 14.51
CA LEU A 235 2.43 9.84 14.12
C LEU A 235 1.52 8.84 13.40
N ILE A 236 0.28 8.67 13.89
CA ILE A 236 -0.77 7.92 13.19
C ILE A 236 -0.96 8.51 11.79
N THR A 237 -1.21 9.81 11.71
CA THR A 237 -1.53 10.52 10.46
C THR A 237 -0.39 10.49 9.46
N SER A 238 0.87 10.70 9.86
CA SER A 238 2.02 10.63 8.95
C SER A 238 2.25 9.21 8.43
N THR A 239 2.00 8.19 9.27
CA THR A 239 2.11 6.79 8.85
C THR A 239 1.01 6.46 7.84
N THR A 240 -0.23 6.85 8.12
CA THR A 240 -1.37 6.70 7.21
C THR A 240 -1.10 7.41 5.88
N GLU A 241 -0.58 8.65 5.90
CA GLU A 241 -0.25 9.40 4.68
C GLU A 241 0.79 8.67 3.82
N ALA A 242 1.88 8.19 4.43
CA ALA A 242 2.93 7.44 3.74
C ALA A 242 2.39 6.16 3.08
N VAL A 243 1.57 5.39 3.81
CA VAL A 243 0.96 4.16 3.30
C VAL A 243 -0.03 4.44 2.17
N LEU A 244 -0.91 5.45 2.33
CA LEU A 244 -1.87 5.81 1.29
C LEU A 244 -1.17 6.29 0.02
N ALA A 245 -0.10 7.08 0.15
CA ALA A 245 0.72 7.50 -0.99
C ALA A 245 1.34 6.29 -1.70
N PHE A 246 1.82 5.30 -0.94
CA PHE A 246 2.39 4.08 -1.48
C PHE A 246 1.38 3.22 -2.25
N PHE A 247 0.16 3.04 -1.75
CA PHE A 247 -0.88 2.31 -2.49
C PHE A 247 -1.35 3.04 -3.76
N GLN A 248 -1.31 4.38 -3.75
CA GLN A 248 -1.68 5.22 -4.88
C GLN A 248 -0.62 5.26 -5.99
N GLU A 249 0.64 4.97 -5.66
CA GLU A 249 1.67 4.77 -6.68
C GLU A 249 1.23 3.59 -7.57
N PRO A 250 1.17 3.77 -8.91
CA PRO A 250 0.82 2.67 -9.79
C PRO A 250 1.77 1.50 -9.55
N SER A 251 1.23 0.34 -9.15
CA SER A 251 1.99 -0.89 -8.99
C SER A 251 2.79 -1.13 -10.26
N SER A 252 4.12 -1.07 -10.18
CA SER A 252 4.98 -1.24 -11.35
C SER A 252 5.14 -2.71 -11.78
N ILE A 253 4.31 -3.62 -11.26
CA ILE A 253 4.44 -5.07 -11.44
C ILE A 253 3.08 -5.76 -11.65
N ALA A 254 2.23 -5.23 -12.53
CA ALA A 254 1.51 -6.19 -13.36
C ALA A 254 2.57 -6.86 -14.25
N ASN A 255 2.63 -8.19 -14.32
CA ASN A 255 3.51 -8.90 -15.26
C ASN A 255 3.13 -8.46 -16.67
N LEU A 256 3.76 -7.39 -17.14
CA LEU A 256 3.58 -6.92 -18.49
C LEU A 256 4.00 -8.07 -19.40
N PRO A 257 3.26 -8.34 -20.47
CA PRO A 257 3.60 -9.37 -21.45
C PRO A 257 4.81 -8.92 -22.30
N ILE A 258 5.82 -8.31 -21.69
CA ILE A 258 7.02 -7.76 -22.30
C ILE A 258 8.18 -8.70 -21.99
N GLN A 259 8.81 -9.21 -23.04
CA GLN A 259 10.12 -9.86 -22.97
C GLN A 259 11.22 -8.81 -23.18
N GLY A 260 12.23 -8.84 -22.33
CA GLY A 260 13.40 -7.97 -22.46
C GLY A 260 13.16 -6.53 -22.01
N GLU A 261 13.91 -5.59 -22.61
CA GLU A 261 13.98 -4.20 -22.18
C GLU A 261 12.93 -3.33 -22.88
N PHE A 262 12.18 -2.53 -22.12
CA PHE A 262 11.38 -1.44 -22.67
C PHE A 262 12.25 -0.19 -22.82
N ARG A 263 12.34 0.36 -24.03
CA ARG A 263 13.18 1.53 -24.32
C ARG A 263 12.38 2.67 -24.89
N VAL A 264 12.61 3.86 -24.35
CA VAL A 264 12.10 5.12 -24.90
C VAL A 264 13.27 5.92 -25.44
N PHE A 265 13.32 6.16 -26.74
CA PHE A 265 14.45 6.84 -27.38
C PHE A 265 14.05 7.71 -28.58
N PRO A 266 14.85 8.74 -28.91
CA PRO A 266 15.88 9.32 -28.05
C PRO A 266 15.28 9.91 -26.77
N ASN A 267 16.01 9.85 -25.67
CA ASN A 267 15.58 10.45 -24.40
C ASN A 267 16.82 11.03 -23.69
N PRO A 268 16.98 12.36 -23.61
CA PRO A 268 16.04 13.40 -24.03
C PRO A 268 15.78 13.47 -25.55
N SER A 269 14.57 13.90 -25.95
CA SER A 269 14.15 14.07 -27.36
C SER A 269 13.93 15.54 -27.73
N LYS A 270 14.06 15.84 -29.03
CA LYS A 270 13.71 17.13 -29.64
C LYS A 270 12.28 17.18 -30.21
N GLY A 271 11.49 16.13 -30.05
CA GLY A 271 10.11 16.09 -30.52
C GLY A 271 9.66 14.71 -30.99
N ASP A 272 10.56 13.89 -31.52
CA ASP A 272 10.26 12.54 -31.99
C ASP A 272 10.74 11.51 -30.96
N VAL A 273 9.85 10.65 -30.49
CA VAL A 273 10.12 9.63 -29.47
C VAL A 273 9.57 8.30 -29.96
N VAL A 274 10.34 7.24 -29.82
CA VAL A 274 9.94 5.85 -30.08
C VAL A 274 10.00 5.09 -28.77
N ALA A 275 8.88 4.44 -28.43
CA ALA A 275 8.84 3.40 -27.41
C ALA A 275 8.96 2.04 -28.09
N GLN A 276 9.99 1.28 -27.74
CA GLN A 276 10.28 -0.04 -28.27
C GLN A 276 10.23 -1.08 -27.15
N PHE A 277 9.55 -2.19 -27.40
CA PHE A 277 9.42 -3.33 -26.49
C PHE A 277 9.10 -4.59 -27.29
N GLU A 278 9.29 -5.77 -26.70
CA GLU A 278 8.98 -7.06 -27.33
C GLU A 278 7.88 -7.76 -26.55
N LEU A 279 6.83 -8.23 -27.22
CA LEU A 279 5.68 -8.87 -26.59
C LEU A 279 5.79 -10.40 -26.61
N GLU A 280 5.47 -11.05 -25.48
CA GLU A 280 5.44 -12.53 -25.39
C GLU A 280 4.30 -13.14 -26.21
N GLN A 281 3.17 -12.44 -26.26
CA GLN A 281 1.92 -12.87 -26.86
C GLN A 281 1.16 -11.70 -27.46
N THR A 282 0.11 -12.00 -28.22
CA THR A 282 -0.79 -10.98 -28.77
C THR A 282 -1.66 -10.40 -27.66
N VAL A 283 -1.66 -9.07 -27.49
CA VAL A 283 -2.35 -8.36 -26.41
C VAL A 283 -3.08 -7.11 -26.90
N GLN A 284 -4.09 -6.65 -26.16
CA GLN A 284 -4.72 -5.36 -26.37
C GLN A 284 -3.89 -4.24 -25.75
N CYS A 285 -3.64 -3.19 -26.52
CA CYS A 285 -2.79 -2.09 -26.13
C CYS A 285 -3.52 -0.74 -26.17
N THR A 286 -3.46 0.00 -25.07
CA THR A 286 -3.81 1.42 -25.00
C THR A 286 -2.60 2.21 -24.51
N ALA A 287 -2.17 3.23 -25.26
CA ALA A 287 -0.98 4.00 -24.91
C ALA A 287 -1.25 5.49 -25.01
N THR A 288 -0.92 6.23 -23.96
CA THR A 288 -1.11 7.68 -23.85
C THR A 288 0.14 8.37 -23.31
N VAL A 289 0.32 9.64 -23.67
CA VAL A 289 1.38 10.49 -23.14
C VAL A 289 0.76 11.54 -22.24
N LEU A 290 1.28 11.64 -21.02
CA LEU A 290 0.82 12.50 -19.95
C LEU A 290 1.87 13.58 -19.66
N ASP A 291 1.44 14.77 -19.24
CA ASP A 291 2.33 15.78 -18.66
C ASP A 291 2.55 15.58 -17.15
N ALA A 292 3.35 16.45 -16.53
CA ALA A 292 3.66 16.41 -15.10
C ALA A 292 2.47 16.69 -14.16
N GLN A 293 1.29 16.99 -14.70
CA GLN A 293 0.05 17.13 -13.95
C GLN A 293 -0.91 15.96 -14.24
N GLY A 294 -0.44 14.90 -14.92
CA GLY A 294 -1.25 13.75 -15.31
C GLY A 294 -2.23 14.03 -16.46
N ARG A 295 -2.15 15.20 -17.10
CA ARG A 295 -3.06 15.53 -18.20
C ARG A 295 -2.60 14.82 -19.46
N GLN A 296 -3.53 14.15 -20.14
CA GLN A 296 -3.28 13.51 -21.42
C GLN A 296 -2.97 14.55 -22.52
N ILE A 297 -1.77 14.47 -23.08
CA ILE A 297 -1.28 15.33 -24.16
C ILE A 297 -1.33 14.62 -25.51
N ALA A 298 -1.19 13.30 -25.53
CA ALA A 298 -1.33 12.50 -26.75
C ALA A 298 -1.88 11.10 -26.46
N THR A 299 -2.44 10.48 -27.51
CA THR A 299 -2.81 9.06 -27.54
C THR A 299 -2.03 8.42 -28.68
N LEU A 300 -1.25 7.39 -28.39
CA LEU A 300 -0.46 6.67 -29.39
C LEU A 300 -1.25 5.50 -29.99
N CYS A 301 -2.04 4.81 -29.16
CA CYS A 301 -3.01 3.81 -29.59
C CYS A 301 -4.16 3.69 -28.58
N THR A 302 -5.29 3.14 -29.01
CA THR A 302 -6.46 2.89 -28.17
C THR A 302 -7.05 1.55 -28.55
N ASP A 303 -7.10 0.63 -27.58
CA ASP A 303 -7.64 -0.72 -27.74
C ASP A 303 -7.14 -1.40 -29.04
N GLN A 304 -5.84 -1.24 -29.31
CA GLN A 304 -5.20 -1.77 -30.49
C GLN A 304 -4.59 -3.13 -30.17
N THR A 305 -4.97 -4.16 -30.92
CA THR A 305 -4.35 -5.47 -30.80
C THR A 305 -2.93 -5.45 -31.38
N LEU A 306 -1.92 -5.67 -30.53
CA LEU A 306 -0.53 -5.80 -30.91
C LEU A 306 -0.14 -7.29 -30.93
N PRO A 307 0.49 -7.80 -32.00
CA PRO A 307 0.92 -9.20 -32.07
C PRO A 307 2.12 -9.47 -31.15
N ALA A 308 2.38 -10.74 -30.85
CA ALA A 308 3.65 -11.15 -30.24
C ALA A 308 4.86 -10.71 -31.08
N GLY A 309 5.99 -10.44 -30.41
CA GLY A 309 7.25 -9.96 -31.00
C GLY A 309 7.48 -8.46 -30.85
N GLU A 310 8.50 -7.93 -31.55
CA GLU A 310 8.90 -6.53 -31.45
C GLU A 310 7.79 -5.55 -31.84
N GLN A 311 7.52 -4.60 -30.94
CA GLN A 311 6.58 -3.50 -31.12
C GLN A 311 7.27 -2.15 -31.03
N GLN A 312 6.70 -1.18 -31.75
CA GLN A 312 7.11 0.22 -31.68
C GLN A 312 5.88 1.11 -31.65
N LEU A 313 5.88 2.07 -30.73
CA LEU A 313 4.91 3.16 -30.68
C LEU A 313 5.65 4.48 -30.83
N GLU A 314 5.18 5.33 -31.75
CA GLU A 314 5.82 6.61 -32.06
C GLU A 314 5.01 7.77 -31.50
N TRP A 315 5.70 8.70 -30.85
CA TRP A 315 5.15 9.99 -30.45
C TRP A 315 5.89 11.12 -31.15
N GLN A 316 5.15 11.93 -31.91
CA GLN A 316 5.62 13.17 -32.50
C GLN A 316 4.99 14.35 -31.76
N ALA A 317 5.76 14.97 -30.87
CA ALA A 317 5.29 16.09 -30.07
C ALA A 317 5.10 17.35 -30.94
N ASP A 318 3.86 17.85 -31.01
CA ASP A 318 3.51 19.07 -31.72
C ASP A 318 4.24 20.30 -31.13
N ALA A 319 4.48 21.33 -31.97
CA ALA A 319 5.18 22.56 -31.57
C ALA A 319 4.57 23.28 -30.35
N SER A 320 3.29 23.06 -30.04
CA SER A 320 2.59 23.58 -28.86
C SER A 320 2.93 22.86 -27.54
N VAL A 321 3.46 21.63 -27.62
CA VAL A 321 3.94 20.87 -26.45
C VAL A 321 5.20 21.55 -25.92
N ALA A 322 5.22 21.90 -24.64
CA ALA A 322 6.33 22.59 -24.01
C ALA A 322 7.57 21.68 -23.84
N ASN A 323 8.76 22.27 -23.68
CA ASN A 323 9.90 21.53 -23.16
C ASN A 323 9.62 21.15 -21.70
N GLY A 324 9.96 19.93 -21.30
CA GLY A 324 9.64 19.45 -19.96
C GLY A 324 9.61 17.94 -19.83
N LEU A 325 9.04 17.50 -18.71
CA LEU A 325 8.90 16.10 -18.35
C LEU A 325 7.51 15.58 -18.75
N TYR A 326 7.50 14.39 -19.34
CA TYR A 326 6.32 13.68 -19.79
C TYR A 326 6.44 12.20 -19.41
N TRP A 327 5.31 11.50 -19.42
CA TRP A 327 5.22 10.08 -19.12
C TRP A 327 4.41 9.37 -20.19
N LEU A 328 4.97 8.32 -20.78
CA LEU A 328 4.23 7.35 -21.58
C LEU A 328 3.57 6.36 -20.64
N LYS A 329 2.25 6.37 -20.54
CA LYS A 329 1.46 5.32 -19.89
C LYS A 329 1.03 4.33 -20.98
N ILE A 330 1.43 3.08 -20.87
CA ILE A 330 1.01 1.98 -21.75
C ILE A 330 0.28 0.94 -20.91
N GLU A 331 -0.85 0.49 -21.41
CA GLU A 331 -1.69 -0.56 -20.83
C GLU A 331 -1.73 -1.73 -21.82
N LEU A 332 -1.35 -2.93 -21.36
CA LEU A 332 -1.27 -4.17 -22.13
C LEU A 332 -2.10 -5.24 -21.41
N ASP A 333 -3.26 -5.61 -21.97
CA ASP A 333 -4.22 -6.54 -21.33
C ASP A 333 -4.53 -6.17 -19.86
N GLY A 334 -4.72 -4.88 -19.58
CA GLY A 334 -5.00 -4.34 -18.24
C GLY A 334 -3.76 -4.08 -17.37
N ALA A 335 -2.60 -4.62 -17.72
CA ALA A 335 -1.33 -4.33 -17.05
C ALA A 335 -0.79 -2.96 -17.47
N VAL A 336 -0.42 -2.10 -16.52
CA VAL A 336 0.05 -0.74 -16.81
C VAL A 336 1.56 -0.61 -16.61
N ARG A 337 2.26 0.00 -17.58
CA ARG A 337 3.63 0.48 -17.46
C ARG A 337 3.68 1.99 -17.69
N THR A 338 4.56 2.68 -16.96
CA THR A 338 4.82 4.10 -17.20
C THR A 338 6.31 4.35 -17.46
N GLU A 339 6.64 5.09 -18.51
CA GLU A 339 8.02 5.39 -18.90
C GLU A 339 8.24 6.88 -19.12
N ARG A 340 9.38 7.37 -18.62
CA ARG A 340 9.69 8.79 -18.57
C ARG A 340 10.19 9.31 -19.92
N ILE A 341 9.66 10.43 -20.40
CA ILE A 341 10.11 11.14 -21.60
C ILE A 341 10.55 12.55 -21.23
N THR A 342 11.77 12.92 -21.61
CA THR A 342 12.28 14.30 -21.46
C THR A 342 12.28 14.99 -22.81
N LEU A 343 11.51 16.07 -22.98
CA LEU A 343 11.52 16.91 -24.18
C LEU A 343 12.39 18.16 -24.00
N LEU A 344 13.38 18.31 -24.87
CA LEU A 344 14.32 19.43 -24.94
C LEU A 344 14.54 19.81 -26.41
N ARG A 345 13.77 20.78 -26.91
CA ARG A 345 13.93 21.33 -28.27
C ARG A 345 15.11 22.26 -28.42
#